data_AF-A0A6V7IAM5-F1
#
_entry.id   AF-A0A6V7IAM5-F1
#
_cell.length_a   1.000
_cell.length_b   1.000
_cell.length_c   1.000
_cell.angle_alpha   90.00
_cell.angle_beta   90.00
_cell.angle_gamma   90.00
#
_symmetry.space_group_name_H-M   'P 1'
#
loop_
_entity.id
_entity.type
_entity.pdbx_description
1 polymer ?
#
loop_
_entity_poly.entity_id
_entity_poly.type
_entity_poly.pdbx_seq_one_letter_code
_entity_poly.pdbx_strand_id
1 'polypeptide(L)'
;DIRQLVAEYCILPLATENIRLSSPLVRSVLLAGPRGGGKKMLVHAVCTELGAVLFDITPANIAGKYPGKSGLIMLLHLISK
;
A
#
# COMPACT_ATOMS: atom_id res chain seq x y z
N ASP A 1 -1.71 7.03 19.25
CA ASP A 1 -1.34 5.63 19.00
C ASP A 1 -1.10 5.44 17.50
N ILE A 2 -0.14 4.61 17.08
CA ILE A 2 0.21 4.40 15.65
C ILE A 2 -0.97 3.82 14.87
N ARG A 3 -1.80 2.99 15.51
CA ARG A 3 -2.99 2.38 14.89
C ARG A 3 -3.99 3.44 14.42
N GLN A 4 -4.21 4.45 15.25
CA GLN A 4 -5.10 5.56 14.93
C GLN A 4 -4.56 6.40 13.77
N LEU A 5 -3.25 6.70 13.79
CA LEU A 5 -2.60 7.44 12.71
C LEU A 5 -2.68 6.71 11.36
N VAL A 6 -2.51 5.38 11.40
CA VAL A 6 -2.62 4.52 10.22
C VAL A 6 -4.06 4.49 9.70
N ALA A 7 -5.06 4.43 10.58
CA ALA A 7 -6.45 4.51 10.16
C ALA A 7 -6.77 5.86 9.51
N GLU A 8 -6.30 6.95 10.12
CA GLU A 8 -6.53 8.31 9.62
C GLU A 8 -5.87 8.58 8.26
N TYR A 9 -4.65 8.07 8.05
CA TYR A 9 -3.93 8.32 6.80
C TYR A 9 -4.16 7.27 5.71
N CYS A 10 -4.40 6.01 6.06
CA CYS A 10 -4.53 4.94 5.08
C CYS A 10 -5.99 4.53 4.82
N ILE A 11 -6.89 4.66 5.81
CA ILE A 11 -8.24 4.11 5.73
C ILE A 11 -9.27 5.21 5.46
N LEU A 12 -9.30 6.26 6.27
CA LEU A 12 -10.30 7.34 6.15
C LEU A 12 -10.34 8.01 4.76
N PRO A 13 -9.21 8.29 4.07
CA PRO A 13 -9.26 8.93 2.76
C PRO A 13 -9.91 8.07 1.67
N LEU A 14 -10.06 6.76 1.91
CA LEU A 14 -10.67 5.80 0.99
C LEU A 14 -12.13 5.49 1.34
N ALA A 15 -12.64 5.99 2.47
CA ALA A 15 -13.99 5.67 2.93
C ALA A 15 -15.10 6.39 2.14
N THR A 16 -14.97 7.71 1.93
CA THR A 16 -15.98 8.52 1.22
C THR A 16 -15.35 9.80 0.68
N GLU A 17 -15.88 10.34 -0.42
CA GLU A 17 -15.37 11.58 -1.04
C GLU A 17 -15.39 12.78 -0.09
N ASN A 18 -16.43 12.92 0.73
CA ASN A 18 -16.52 13.99 1.74
C ASN A 18 -15.40 13.91 2.78
N ILE A 19 -15.06 12.70 3.23
CA ILE A 19 -13.98 12.45 4.20
C ILE A 19 -12.62 12.67 3.52
N ARG A 20 -12.50 12.31 2.24
CA ARG A 20 -11.29 12.55 1.45
C ARG A 20 -11.00 14.04 1.24
N LEU A 21 -12.04 14.87 1.14
CA LEU A 21 -11.89 16.33 1.02
C LEU A 21 -11.52 17.00 2.36
N SER A 22 -11.95 16.43 3.49
CA SER A 22 -11.63 16.94 4.82
C SER A 22 -10.35 16.37 5.42
N SER A 23 -9.86 15.24 4.91
CA SER A 23 -8.63 14.59 5.37
C SER A 23 -7.39 15.10 4.62
N PRO A 24 -6.20 15.05 5.23
CA PRO A 24 -4.96 15.38 4.54
C PRO A 24 -4.73 14.49 3.32
N LEU A 25 -4.25 15.08 2.22
CA LEU A 25 -3.95 14.37 0.97
C LEU A 25 -2.69 13.51 1.12
N VAL A 26 -2.84 12.34 1.74
CA VAL A 26 -1.76 11.36 1.89
C VAL A 26 -1.77 10.42 0.70
N ARG A 27 -0.71 10.46 -0.11
CA ARG A 27 -0.52 9.57 -1.27
C ARG A 27 0.40 8.39 -0.99
N SER A 28 1.27 8.51 0.01
CA SER A 28 2.23 7.48 0.38
C SER A 28 2.51 7.54 1.88
N VAL A 29 2.74 6.37 2.47
CA VAL A 29 3.07 6.21 3.88
C VAL A 29 4.30 5.30 4.01
N LEU A 30 5.26 5.71 4.83
CA LEU A 30 6.47 4.93 5.14
C LEU A 30 6.40 4.36 6.55
N LEU A 31 6.49 3.03 6.69
CA LEU A 31 6.57 2.34 7.98
C LEU A 31 8.03 2.01 8.35
N ALA A 32 8.66 2.88 9.13
CA ALA A 32 10.04 2.71 9.62
C ALA A 32 10.11 2.10 11.03
N GLY A 33 11.26 1.54 11.42
CA GLY A 33 11.43 0.83 12.70
C GLY A 33 12.27 -0.46 12.63
N PRO A 34 12.52 -1.12 13.77
CA PRO A 34 13.33 -2.34 13.85
C PRO A 34 12.67 -3.55 13.16
N ARG A 35 13.46 -4.58 12.87
CA ARG A 35 12.95 -5.87 12.40
C ARG A 35 12.06 -6.50 13.48
N GLY A 36 10.94 -7.11 13.08
CA GLY A 36 9.97 -7.71 14.01
C GLY A 36 8.93 -6.75 14.59
N GLY A 37 8.99 -5.44 14.32
CA GLY A 37 8.03 -4.45 14.82
C GLY A 37 6.63 -4.50 14.19
N GLY A 38 6.20 -5.62 13.59
CA GLY A 38 4.84 -5.78 13.07
C GLY A 38 4.48 -4.98 11.82
N LYS A 39 5.44 -4.31 11.15
CA LYS A 39 5.17 -3.46 9.97
C LYS A 39 4.42 -4.18 8.86
N LYS A 40 4.84 -5.42 8.53
CA LYS A 40 4.19 -6.23 7.50
C LYS A 40 2.76 -6.61 7.91
N MET A 41 2.57 -6.96 9.19
CA MET A 41 1.25 -7.24 9.74
C MET A 41 0.33 -6.03 9.63
N LEU A 42 0.84 -4.82 9.89
CA LEU A 42 0.08 -3.59 9.82
C LEU A 42 -0.37 -3.26 8.38
N VAL A 43 0.48 -3.51 7.37
CA VAL A 43 0.09 -3.40 5.95
C VAL A 43 -1.05 -4.38 5.63
N HIS A 44 -0.94 -5.64 6.04
CA HIS A 44 -2.00 -6.63 5.81
C HIS A 44 -3.31 -6.29 6.53
N ALA A 45 -3.24 -5.74 7.74
CA ALA A 45 -4.41 -5.30 8.49
C ALA A 45 -5.15 -4.17 7.75
N VAL A 46 -4.42 -3.17 7.23
CA VAL A 46 -5.00 -2.09 6.42
C VAL A 46 -5.67 -2.63 5.15
N CYS A 47 -5.01 -3.54 4.43
CA CYS A 47 -5.62 -4.16 3.24
C CYS A 47 -6.88 -4.96 3.57
N THR A 48 -6.88 -5.67 4.71
CA THR A 48 -8.04 -6.44 5.16
C THR A 48 -9.22 -5.53 5.50
N GLU A 49 -8.97 -4.44 6.22
CA GLU A 49 -10.00 -3.49 6.62
C GLU A 49 -10.64 -2.78 5.41
N LEU A 50 -9.83 -2.47 4.40
CA LEU A 50 -10.29 -1.82 3.17
C LEU A 50 -10.85 -2.79 2.13
N GLY A 51 -10.72 -4.10 2.34
CA GLY A 51 -10.98 -5.09 1.28
C GLY A 51 -10.10 -4.89 0.04
N ALA A 52 -8.91 -4.29 0.20
CA ALA A 52 -8.05 -3.88 -0.89
C ALA A 52 -7.08 -4.98 -1.33
N VAL A 53 -6.67 -4.95 -2.60
CA VAL A 53 -5.67 -5.85 -3.15
C VAL A 53 -4.27 -5.35 -2.83
N LEU A 54 -3.46 -6.18 -2.16
CA LEU A 54 -2.06 -5.88 -1.89
C LEU A 54 -1.17 -6.30 -3.07
N PHE A 55 -0.49 -5.33 -3.67
CA PHE A 55 0.56 -5.59 -4.68
C PHE A 55 1.94 -5.61 -4.02
N ASP A 56 2.56 -6.78 -3.93
CA ASP A 56 3.90 -6.96 -3.35
C ASP A 56 4.99 -6.79 -4.43
N ILE A 57 5.67 -5.65 -4.38
CA ILE A 57 6.73 -5.22 -5.32
C ILE A 57 8.14 -5.51 -4.74
N THR A 58 8.27 -6.51 -3.86
CA THR A 58 9.59 -6.88 -3.34
C THR A 58 10.50 -7.48 -4.42
N PRO A 59 11.84 -7.32 -4.31
CA PRO A 59 12.78 -7.92 -5.26
C PRO A 59 12.61 -9.43 -5.42
N ALA A 60 12.27 -10.14 -4.34
CA ALA A 60 12.00 -11.59 -4.38
C ALA A 60 10.82 -11.96 -5.31
N ASN A 61 9.82 -11.09 -5.43
CA ASN A 61 8.65 -11.33 -6.27
C ASN A 61 8.85 -10.86 -7.72
N ILE A 62 9.73 -9.90 -7.96
CA ILE A 62 9.91 -9.24 -9.28
C ILE A 62 11.15 -9.75 -10.02
N ALA A 63 12.21 -10.13 -9.31
CA ALA A 63 13.46 -10.56 -9.93
C ALA A 63 13.23 -11.73 -10.89
N GLY A 64 13.68 -11.56 -12.14
CA GLY A 64 13.57 -12.58 -13.20
C GLY A 64 12.19 -12.74 -13.84
N LYS A 65 11.10 -12.23 -13.25
CA LYS A 65 9.74 -12.35 -13.82
C LYS A 65 9.42 -11.33 -14.91
N TYR A 66 10.08 -10.16 -14.86
CA TYR A 66 9.82 -9.04 -15.76
C TYR A 66 11.11 -8.56 -16.44
N PRO A 67 11.70 -9.35 -17.36
CA PRO A 67 12.91 -8.95 -18.07
C PRO A 67 12.65 -7.85 -19.10
N GLY A 68 13.56 -6.88 -19.18
CA GLY A 68 13.57 -5.84 -20.22
C GLY A 68 12.46 -4.80 -20.11
N LYS A 69 12.33 -3.96 -21.16
CA LYS A 69 11.34 -2.88 -21.23
C LYS A 69 9.90 -3.41 -21.32
N SER A 70 9.68 -4.50 -22.03
CA SER A 70 8.36 -5.15 -22.16
C SER A 70 7.86 -5.71 -20.83
N GLY A 71 8.74 -6.31 -20.02
CA GLY A 71 8.39 -6.80 -18.69
C GLY A 71 7.92 -5.68 -17.75
N LEU A 72 8.58 -4.53 -17.78
CA LEU A 72 8.17 -3.37 -16.96
C LEU A 72 6.81 -2.81 -17.38
N ILE A 73 6.53 -2.74 -18.68
CA ILE A 73 5.22 -2.32 -19.20
C ILE A 73 4.14 -3.29 -18.74
N MET A 74 4.41 -4.60 -18.75
CA MET A 74 3.48 -5.62 -18.27
C MET A 74 3.21 -5.49 -16.77
N LEU A 75 4.24 -5.23 -15.95
CA LEU A 75 4.08 -4.97 -14.52
C LEU A 75 3.20 -3.75 -14.25
N LEU A 76 3.43 -2.64 -14.97
CA LEU A 76 2.61 -1.43 -14.85
C LEU A 76 1.15 -1.69 -15.25
N HIS A 77 0.93 -2.45 -16.31
CA HIS A 77 -0.41 -2.84 -16.75
C HIS A 77 -1.16 -3.67 -15.70
N LEU A 78 -0.45 -4.54 -14.96
CA LEU A 78 -1.06 -5.35 -13.90
C LEU A 78 -1.47 -4.54 -12.67
N ILE A 79 -0.78 -3.42 -12.40
CA ILE A 79 -1.04 -2.58 -11.23
C ILE A 79 -2.06 -1.47 -11.56
N SER A 80 -2.09 -0.95 -12.79
CA SER A 80 -3.00 0.12 -13.23
C SER A 80 -4.37 -0.36 -13.72
N LYS A 81 -4.85 -1.52 -13.26
CA LYS A 81 -6.11 -2.08 -13.75
C LYS A 81 -7.35 -1.35 -13.21
#